data_AF-A0A8T3V368-F1
#
_entry.id   AF-A0A8T3V368-F1
#
_cell.length_a   1.000
_cell.length_b   1.000
_cell.length_c   1.000
_cell.angle_alpha   90.00
_cell.angle_beta   90.00
_cell.angle_gamma   90.00
#
_symmetry.space_group_name_H-M   'P 1'
#
loop_
_entity.id
_entity.type
_entity.pdbx_description
1 polymer ?
#
loop_
_entity_poly.entity_id
_entity_poly.type
_entity_poly.pdbx_seq_one_letter_code
_entity_poly.pdbx_strand_id
1 'polypeptide(L)'
;MDKNQRNFNSLNDIYQKIREIFSNFKLQSDVPIEKVIQIYSNDNNLLKEISVIEDSLSEIADILAQIGNKELFYFLSIRHMIGYILKDVKLFIIYMPFVDNLLINFFKFIHSKLIGDNDYEENDEIFADFLEEQKDYFYDNIFEYTGEYEDLIIEVTNILW
;
A
#
# COMPACT_ATOMS: atom_id res chain seq x y z
N MET A 1 23.15 -5.07 -17.20
CA MET A 1 21.93 -4.39 -16.75
C MET A 1 22.29 -3.44 -15.62
N ASP A 2 21.77 -2.22 -15.68
CA ASP A 2 21.90 -1.21 -14.63
C ASP A 2 21.27 -1.69 -13.30
N LYS A 3 21.78 -1.25 -12.14
CA LYS A 3 21.25 -1.61 -10.82
C LYS A 3 19.82 -1.05 -10.64
N ASN A 4 19.56 0.18 -11.08
CA ASN A 4 18.26 0.82 -10.97
C ASN A 4 17.22 0.13 -11.86
N GLN A 5 17.62 -0.33 -13.04
CA GLN A 5 16.74 -1.08 -13.94
C GLN A 5 16.36 -2.46 -13.39
N ARG A 6 17.26 -3.13 -12.66
CA ARG A 6 16.93 -4.38 -11.94
C ARG A 6 15.93 -4.12 -10.82
N ASN A 7 16.16 -3.09 -10.01
CA ASN A 7 15.25 -2.73 -8.92
C ASN A 7 13.86 -2.35 -9.44
N PHE A 8 13.79 -1.60 -10.55
CA PHE A 8 12.51 -1.25 -11.17
C PHE A 8 11.71 -2.48 -11.61
N ASN A 9 12.35 -3.42 -12.30
CA ASN A 9 11.68 -4.65 -12.74
C ASN A 9 11.17 -5.45 -11.54
N SER A 10 11.98 -5.62 -10.50
CA SER A 10 11.55 -6.32 -9.27
C SER A 10 10.37 -5.63 -8.59
N LEU A 11 10.41 -4.31 -8.44
CA LEU A 11 9.31 -3.53 -7.87
C LEU A 11 8.03 -3.70 -8.70
N ASN A 12 8.12 -3.60 -10.02
CA ASN A 12 6.97 -3.79 -10.89
C ASN A 12 6.42 -5.22 -10.82
N ASP A 13 7.27 -6.25 -10.78
CA ASP A 13 6.83 -7.65 -10.66
C ASP A 13 6.07 -7.89 -9.36
N ILE A 14 6.57 -7.37 -8.23
CA ILE A 14 5.89 -7.45 -6.92
C ILE A 14 4.56 -6.70 -6.95
N TYR A 15 4.52 -5.52 -7.57
CA TYR A 15 3.29 -4.76 -7.73
C TYR A 15 2.24 -5.48 -8.58
N GLN A 16 2.63 -6.06 -9.71
CA GLN A 16 1.73 -6.83 -10.55
C GLN A 16 1.14 -8.03 -9.80
N LYS A 17 1.93 -8.69 -8.94
CA LYS A 17 1.45 -9.77 -8.07
C LYS A 17 0.35 -9.29 -7.12
N ILE A 18 0.51 -8.13 -6.48
CA ILE A 18 -0.54 -7.54 -5.62
C ILE A 18 -1.79 -7.19 -6.45
N ARG A 19 -1.60 -6.61 -7.64
CA ARG A 19 -2.70 -6.24 -8.54
C ARG A 19 -3.48 -7.44 -9.07
N GLU A 20 -2.80 -8.56 -9.32
CA GLU A 20 -3.43 -9.82 -9.72
C GLU A 20 -4.39 -10.30 -8.62
N ILE A 21 -3.95 -10.27 -7.36
CA ILE A 21 -4.78 -10.57 -6.19
C ILE A 21 -6.02 -9.66 -6.15
N PHE A 22 -5.84 -8.33 -6.27
CA PHE A 22 -6.97 -7.38 -6.31
C PHE A 22 -7.95 -7.64 -7.47
N SER A 23 -7.42 -8.06 -8.62
CA SER A 23 -8.24 -8.37 -9.80
C SER A 23 -9.09 -9.64 -9.62
N ASN A 24 -8.64 -10.58 -8.79
CA ASN A 24 -9.38 -11.80 -8.47
C ASN A 24 -10.54 -11.51 -7.49
N PHE A 25 -10.46 -10.44 -6.70
CA PHE A 25 -11.52 -10.02 -5.80
C PHE A 25 -12.69 -9.31 -6.45
N LYS A 26 -12.64 -9.06 -7.78
CA LYS A 26 -13.65 -8.29 -8.55
C LYS A 26 -15.00 -8.35 -7.88
N LEU A 27 -15.27 -7.31 -7.08
CA LEU A 27 -16.56 -7.04 -6.49
C LEU A 27 -17.51 -7.06 -7.68
N GLN A 28 -18.26 -8.14 -7.84
CA GLN A 28 -19.31 -8.17 -8.85
C GLN A 28 -20.18 -6.98 -8.46
N SER A 29 -20.20 -5.95 -9.31
CA SER A 29 -20.83 -4.65 -9.00
C SER A 29 -22.29 -4.78 -8.60
N ASP A 30 -22.87 -5.94 -8.89
CA ASP A 30 -24.26 -6.31 -8.69
C ASP A 30 -24.50 -7.10 -7.39
N VAL A 31 -23.44 -7.40 -6.60
CA VAL A 31 -23.53 -8.10 -5.32
C VAL A 31 -23.41 -7.09 -4.17
N PRO A 32 -24.39 -7.01 -3.26
CA PRO A 32 -24.30 -6.16 -2.06
C PRO A 32 -23.05 -6.47 -1.24
N ILE A 33 -22.39 -5.42 -0.74
CA ILE A 33 -21.10 -5.52 -0.03
C ILE A 33 -21.19 -6.44 1.19
N GLU A 34 -22.33 -6.47 1.89
CA GLU A 34 -22.55 -7.34 3.05
C GLU A 34 -22.50 -8.83 2.67
N LYS A 35 -22.97 -9.19 1.47
CA LYS A 35 -22.87 -10.57 0.97
C LYS A 35 -21.45 -10.92 0.60
N VAL A 36 -20.69 -9.98 0.03
CA VAL A 36 -19.28 -10.18 -0.27
C VAL A 36 -18.51 -10.44 1.02
N ILE A 37 -18.70 -9.61 2.04
CA ILE A 37 -18.08 -9.79 3.35
C ILE A 37 -18.38 -11.19 3.89
N GLN A 38 -19.65 -11.62 3.88
CA GLN A 38 -20.04 -12.96 4.37
C GLN A 38 -19.35 -14.12 3.64
N ILE A 39 -19.15 -14.01 2.32
CA ILE A 39 -18.46 -15.04 1.53
C ILE A 39 -17.01 -15.17 1.99
N TYR A 40 -16.35 -14.03 2.23
CA TYR A 40 -14.92 -13.96 2.44
C TYR A 40 -14.48 -14.00 3.91
N SER A 41 -15.35 -13.69 4.87
CA SER A 41 -15.00 -13.67 6.31
C SER A 41 -14.50 -15.02 6.87
N ASN A 42 -14.77 -16.14 6.19
CA ASN A 42 -14.28 -17.46 6.57
C ASN A 42 -13.44 -18.12 5.48
N ASP A 43 -13.01 -17.36 4.47
CA ASP A 43 -12.24 -17.89 3.35
C ASP A 43 -10.75 -17.96 3.69
N ASN A 44 -10.27 -19.18 3.95
CA ASN A 44 -8.86 -19.46 4.17
C ASN A 44 -7.96 -19.09 2.96
N ASN A 45 -8.51 -18.99 1.75
CA ASN A 45 -7.75 -18.53 0.60
C ASN A 45 -7.51 -17.03 0.65
N LEU A 46 -8.51 -16.23 1.04
CA LEU A 46 -8.34 -14.79 1.23
C LEU A 46 -7.29 -14.50 2.30
N LEU A 47 -7.32 -15.21 3.44
CA LEU A 47 -6.31 -15.00 4.49
C LEU A 47 -4.88 -15.27 3.99
N LYS A 48 -4.70 -16.25 3.10
CA LYS A 48 -3.41 -16.50 2.43
C LYS A 48 -3.05 -15.38 1.46
N GLU A 49 -4.01 -14.88 0.69
CA GLU A 49 -3.79 -13.77 -0.24
C GLU A 49 -3.40 -12.48 0.51
N ILE A 50 -4.03 -12.19 1.66
CA ILE A 50 -3.65 -11.09 2.55
C ILE A 50 -2.20 -11.25 3.01
N SER A 51 -1.82 -12.44 3.49
CA SER A 51 -0.43 -12.72 3.90
C SER A 51 0.56 -12.52 2.74
N VAL A 52 0.20 -12.94 1.52
CA VAL A 52 1.03 -12.70 0.33
C VAL A 52 1.19 -11.20 0.04
N ILE A 53 0.16 -10.39 0.27
CA ILE A 53 0.26 -8.92 0.13
C ILE A 53 1.22 -8.36 1.19
N GLU A 54 1.09 -8.75 2.46
CA GLU A 54 1.98 -8.27 3.54
C GLU A 54 3.45 -8.59 3.31
N ASP A 55 3.74 -9.82 2.85
CA ASP A 55 5.09 -10.24 2.47
C ASP A 55 5.61 -9.39 1.31
N SER A 56 4.77 -9.19 0.28
CA SER A 56 5.11 -8.39 -0.90
C SER A 56 5.38 -6.92 -0.55
N LEU A 57 4.63 -6.34 0.38
CA LEU A 57 4.88 -4.99 0.89
C LEU A 57 6.21 -4.90 1.65
N SER A 58 6.55 -5.94 2.41
CA SER A 58 7.83 -6.00 3.13
C SER A 58 9.01 -6.09 2.15
N GLU A 59 8.89 -6.89 1.09
CA GLU A 59 9.89 -6.96 0.02
C GLU A 59 10.10 -5.60 -0.70
N ILE A 60 9.03 -4.84 -0.93
CA ILE A 60 9.15 -3.49 -1.51
C ILE A 60 9.97 -2.57 -0.59
N ALA A 61 9.71 -2.60 0.72
CA ALA A 61 10.47 -1.78 1.68
C ALA A 61 11.97 -2.11 1.64
N ASP A 62 12.34 -3.39 1.57
CA ASP A 62 13.73 -3.84 1.48
C ASP A 62 14.44 -3.36 0.21
N ILE A 63 13.72 -3.31 -0.92
CA ILE A 63 14.26 -2.76 -2.17
C ILE A 63 14.43 -1.23 -2.07
N LEU A 64 13.43 -0.53 -1.52
CA LEU A 64 13.45 0.94 -1.39
C LEU A 64 14.52 1.44 -0.42
N ALA A 65 14.84 0.67 0.61
CA ALA A 65 15.96 0.95 1.52
C ALA A 65 17.32 1.05 0.78
N GLN A 66 17.42 0.47 -0.42
CA GLN A 66 18.61 0.54 -1.27
C GLN A 66 18.53 1.63 -2.35
N ILE A 67 17.38 2.30 -2.49
CA ILE A 67 17.11 3.35 -3.49
C ILE A 67 17.27 4.73 -2.85
N GLY A 68 16.57 4.98 -1.74
CA GLY A 68 16.60 6.28 -1.07
C GLY A 68 15.70 6.34 0.17
N ASN A 69 16.12 7.15 1.15
CA ASN A 69 15.43 7.27 2.44
C ASN A 69 14.05 7.90 2.31
N LYS A 70 13.88 8.85 1.37
CA LYS A 70 12.62 9.55 1.16
C LYS A 70 11.57 8.63 0.56
N GLU A 71 11.95 7.88 -0.47
CA GLU A 71 11.09 6.90 -1.12
C GLU A 71 10.66 5.79 -0.15
N LEU A 72 11.62 5.31 0.67
CA LEU A 72 11.33 4.40 1.76
C LEU A 72 10.34 5.01 2.76
N PHE A 73 10.55 6.26 3.17
CA PHE A 73 9.68 6.93 4.13
C PHE A 73 8.22 7.03 3.65
N TYR A 74 8.00 7.46 2.41
CA TYR A 74 6.65 7.49 1.84
C TYR A 74 6.03 6.10 1.77
N PHE A 75 6.81 5.11 1.36
CA PHE A 75 6.31 3.75 1.27
C PHE A 75 5.96 3.16 2.64
N LEU A 76 6.76 3.44 3.68
CA LEU A 76 6.45 3.01 5.04
C LEU A 76 5.14 3.62 5.56
N SER A 77 4.89 4.89 5.23
CA SER A 77 3.62 5.56 5.55
C SER A 77 2.43 4.87 4.86
N ILE A 78 2.59 4.51 3.59
CA ILE A 78 1.59 3.74 2.83
C ILE A 78 1.39 2.35 3.43
N ARG A 79 2.48 1.62 3.66
CA ARG A 79 2.48 0.27 4.23
C ARG A 79 1.77 0.25 5.59
N HIS A 80 1.91 1.29 6.40
CA HIS A 80 1.20 1.40 7.68
C HIS A 80 -0.33 1.47 7.48
N MET A 81 -0.82 2.35 6.61
CA MET A 81 -2.25 2.46 6.30
C MET A 81 -2.80 1.15 5.71
N ILE A 82 -2.06 0.54 4.79
CA ILE A 82 -2.45 -0.76 4.20
C ILE A 82 -2.46 -1.85 5.27
N GLY A 83 -1.43 -1.91 6.11
CA GLY A 83 -1.32 -2.88 7.20
C GLY A 83 -2.52 -2.81 8.15
N TYR A 84 -3.01 -1.61 8.47
CA TYR A 84 -4.24 -1.45 9.25
C TYR A 84 -5.45 -2.10 8.56
N ILE A 85 -5.64 -1.80 7.27
CA ILE A 85 -6.75 -2.31 6.47
C ILE A 85 -6.69 -3.84 6.34
N LEU A 86 -5.49 -4.42 6.25
CA LEU A 86 -5.30 -5.86 6.12
C LEU A 86 -5.59 -6.66 7.41
N LYS A 87 -5.63 -6.02 8.59
CA LYS A 87 -5.92 -6.72 9.86
C LYS A 87 -7.36 -7.23 9.98
N ASP A 88 -8.29 -6.66 9.22
CA ASP A 88 -9.69 -7.07 9.22
C ASP A 88 -10.15 -7.31 7.78
N VAL A 89 -10.65 -8.53 7.50
CA VAL A 89 -11.21 -8.90 6.20
C VAL A 89 -12.30 -7.93 5.72
N LYS A 90 -13.13 -7.44 6.64
CA LYS A 90 -14.17 -6.46 6.33
C LYS A 90 -13.55 -5.14 5.87
N LEU A 91 -12.55 -4.64 6.59
CA LEU A 91 -11.84 -3.42 6.20
C LEU A 91 -11.16 -3.60 4.84
N PHE A 92 -10.47 -4.73 4.63
CA PHE A 92 -9.84 -5.06 3.37
C PHE A 92 -10.82 -5.00 2.20
N ILE A 93 -11.97 -5.67 2.31
CA ILE A 93 -12.97 -5.71 1.22
C ILE A 93 -13.54 -4.33 0.92
N ILE A 94 -13.84 -3.52 1.95
CA ILE A 94 -14.44 -2.19 1.78
C ILE A 94 -13.41 -1.20 1.22
N TYR A 95 -12.17 -1.24 1.69
CA TYR A 95 -11.14 -0.25 1.41
C TYR A 95 -10.04 -0.71 0.45
N MET A 96 -10.21 -1.87 -0.20
CA MET A 96 -9.32 -2.31 -1.28
C MET A 96 -9.13 -1.23 -2.38
N PRO A 97 -10.17 -0.47 -2.82
CA PRO A 97 -9.96 0.61 -3.78
C PRO A 97 -9.03 1.73 -3.28
N PHE A 98 -9.05 2.03 -1.97
CA PHE A 98 -8.15 3.00 -1.36
C PHE A 98 -6.70 2.47 -1.35
N VAL A 99 -6.50 1.20 -0.97
CA VAL A 99 -5.19 0.53 -1.04
C VAL A 99 -4.63 0.55 -2.45
N ASP A 100 -5.46 0.24 -3.44
CA ASP A 100 -5.07 0.25 -4.84
C ASP A 100 -4.64 1.64 -5.31
N ASN A 101 -5.39 2.68 -4.92
CA ASN A 101 -5.07 4.07 -5.23
C ASN A 101 -3.72 4.49 -4.63
N LEU A 102 -3.43 4.13 -3.37
CA LEU A 102 -2.14 4.40 -2.74
C LEU A 102 -0.98 3.77 -3.52
N LEU A 103 -1.10 2.48 -3.85
CA LEU A 103 -0.04 1.75 -4.55
C LEU A 103 0.14 2.30 -5.98
N ILE A 104 -0.94 2.51 -6.74
CA ILE A 104 -0.84 3.05 -8.11
C ILE A 104 -0.07 4.37 -8.13
N ASN A 105 -0.39 5.30 -7.24
CA ASN A 105 0.25 6.61 -7.22
C ASN A 105 1.71 6.53 -6.73
N PHE A 106 1.99 5.70 -5.72
CA PHE A 106 3.37 5.44 -5.29
C PHE A 106 4.22 4.83 -6.42
N PHE A 107 3.67 3.86 -7.17
CA PHE A 107 4.39 3.22 -8.26
C PHE A 107 4.66 4.18 -9.44
N LYS A 108 3.76 5.13 -9.69
CA LYS A 108 4.03 6.23 -10.66
C LYS A 108 5.14 7.14 -10.18
N PHE A 109 5.10 7.54 -8.90
CA PHE A 109 6.14 8.38 -8.29
C PHE A 109 7.52 7.70 -8.36
N ILE A 110 7.65 6.46 -7.86
CA ILE A 110 8.95 5.75 -7.85
C ILE A 110 9.47 5.45 -9.25
N HIS A 111 8.56 5.23 -10.22
CA HIS A 111 8.96 5.06 -11.62
C HIS A 111 9.69 6.29 -12.15
N SER A 112 9.16 7.51 -11.90
CA SER A 112 9.81 8.76 -12.33
C SER A 112 11.25 8.88 -11.79
N LYS A 113 11.48 8.47 -10.54
CA LYS A 113 12.81 8.41 -9.93
C LYS A 113 13.74 7.44 -10.64
N LEU A 114 13.25 6.23 -10.91
CA LEU A 114 14.08 5.12 -11.40
C LEU A 114 14.45 5.25 -12.87
N ILE A 115 13.64 5.95 -13.68
CA ILE A 115 13.97 6.27 -15.06
C ILE A 115 14.81 7.55 -15.20
N GLY A 116 15.04 8.28 -14.09
CA GLY A 116 15.76 9.55 -14.11
C GLY A 116 14.98 10.66 -14.80
N ASP A 117 13.67 10.72 -14.56
CA ASP A 117 12.80 11.77 -15.10
C ASP A 117 13.25 13.14 -14.60
N ASN A 118 13.30 14.13 -15.50
CA ASN A 118 13.73 15.48 -15.16
C ASN A 118 12.72 16.17 -14.23
N ASP A 119 11.46 15.72 -14.27
CA ASP A 119 10.36 16.29 -13.50
C ASP A 119 10.18 15.58 -12.14
N TYR A 120 11.18 14.82 -11.67
CA TYR A 120 11.08 14.07 -10.41
C TYR A 120 10.81 14.97 -9.19
N GLU A 121 11.39 16.18 -9.12
CA GLU A 121 11.14 17.10 -8.00
C GLU A 121 9.71 17.63 -7.99
N GLU A 122 9.13 17.93 -9.14
CA GLU A 122 7.71 18.32 -9.24
C GLU A 122 6.79 17.14 -8.88
N ASN A 123 7.11 15.94 -9.39
CA ASN A 123 6.36 14.72 -9.05
C ASN A 123 6.45 14.37 -7.55
N ASP A 124 7.52 14.76 -6.87
CA ASP A 124 7.69 14.58 -5.43
C ASP A 124 6.73 15.46 -4.63
N GLU A 125 6.63 16.74 -4.97
CA GLU A 125 5.69 17.68 -4.34
C GLU A 125 4.24 17.22 -4.55
N ILE A 126 3.88 16.87 -5.79
CA ILE A 126 2.55 16.34 -6.13
C ILE A 126 2.24 15.08 -5.32
N PHE A 127 3.22 14.18 -5.18
CA PHE A 127 3.02 12.94 -4.45
C PHE A 127 2.96 13.14 -2.94
N ALA A 128 3.70 14.10 -2.39
CA ALA A 128 3.64 14.46 -0.98
C ALA A 128 2.26 15.02 -0.61
N ASP A 129 1.72 15.94 -1.42
CA ASP A 129 0.38 16.50 -1.24
C ASP A 129 -0.69 15.40 -1.31
N PHE A 130 -0.60 14.53 -2.34
CA PHE A 130 -1.46 13.37 -2.45
C PHE A 130 -1.41 12.50 -1.19
N LEU A 131 -0.22 12.17 -0.69
CA LEU A 131 -0.06 11.30 0.47
C LEU A 131 -0.66 11.92 1.73
N GLU A 132 -0.53 13.23 1.90
CA GLU A 132 -1.15 13.94 3.03
C GLU A 132 -2.68 13.89 2.96
N GLU A 133 -3.27 14.14 1.78
CA GLU A 133 -4.72 14.01 1.58
C GLU A 133 -5.22 12.58 1.88
N GLN A 134 -4.45 11.56 1.47
CA GLN A 134 -4.83 10.17 1.76
C GLN A 134 -4.69 9.82 3.24
N LYS A 135 -3.71 10.40 3.94
CA LYS A 135 -3.56 10.23 5.39
C LYS A 135 -4.74 10.86 6.14
N ASP A 136 -5.11 12.08 5.78
CA ASP A 136 -6.27 12.76 6.36
C ASP A 136 -7.54 11.92 6.16
N TYR A 137 -7.78 11.47 4.92
CA TYR A 137 -8.90 10.58 4.62
C TYR A 137 -8.87 9.29 5.46
N PHE A 138 -7.70 8.65 5.58
CA PHE A 138 -7.54 7.42 6.37
C PHE A 138 -7.90 7.65 7.83
N TYR A 139 -7.39 8.72 8.47
CA TYR A 139 -7.66 8.98 9.88
C TYR A 139 -9.09 9.43 10.15
N ASP A 140 -9.71 10.16 9.22
CA ASP A 140 -11.07 10.67 9.39
C ASP A 140 -12.15 9.62 9.09
N ASN A 141 -11.88 8.66 8.19
CA ASN A 141 -12.92 7.79 7.62
C ASN A 141 -12.67 6.28 7.77
N ILE A 142 -11.42 5.85 7.93
CA ILE A 142 -11.05 4.42 7.96
C ILE A 142 -10.62 4.00 9.36
N PHE A 143 -9.72 4.77 9.95
CA PHE A 143 -9.12 4.45 11.23
C PHE A 143 -10.13 4.64 12.35
N GLU A 144 -10.48 3.55 13.01
CA GLU A 144 -11.20 3.58 14.27
C GLU A 144 -10.18 3.50 15.41
N TYR A 145 -10.08 4.55 16.23
CA TYR A 145 -9.17 4.58 17.38
C TYR A 145 -9.63 3.54 18.43
N THR A 146 -8.93 2.42 18.52
CA THR A 146 -9.23 1.33 19.45
C THR A 146 -8.35 1.30 20.71
N GLY A 147 -7.42 2.24 20.88
CA GLY A 147 -6.48 2.29 22.02
C GLY A 147 -5.32 1.28 21.96
N GLU A 148 -5.49 0.12 21.30
CA GLU A 148 -4.43 -0.90 21.09
C GLU A 148 -3.39 -0.50 20.02
N TYR A 149 -3.62 0.61 19.31
CA TYR A 149 -2.86 1.00 18.12
C TYR A 149 -1.84 2.13 18.34
N GLU A 150 -1.72 2.63 19.57
CA GLU A 150 -0.73 3.65 19.94
C GLU A 150 0.70 3.15 19.66
N ASP A 151 0.96 1.85 19.86
CA ASP A 151 2.28 1.25 19.67
C ASP A 151 2.74 1.26 18.19
N LEU A 152 1.84 1.11 17.21
CA LEU A 152 2.20 1.09 15.79
C LEU A 152 2.47 2.51 15.24
N ILE A 153 1.69 3.50 15.70
CA ILE A 153 1.95 4.91 15.42
C ILE A 153 3.27 5.32 16.07
N ILE A 154 3.54 4.89 17.31
CA ILE A 154 4.82 5.11 17.99
C ILE A 154 5.98 4.46 17.23
N GLU A 155 5.84 3.25 16.68
CA GLU A 155 6.88 2.62 15.84
C GLU A 155 7.23 3.44 14.60
N VAL A 156 6.22 3.92 13.86
CA VAL A 156 6.44 4.78 12.68
C VAL A 156 7.05 6.13 13.09
N THR A 157 6.60 6.69 14.22
CA THR A 157 7.08 7.98 14.73
C THR A 157 8.49 7.88 15.34
N ASN A 158 8.87 6.73 15.90
CA ASN A 158 10.21 6.50 16.46
C ASN A 158 11.27 6.22 15.39
N ILE A 159 10.88 5.74 14.20
CA ILE A 159 11.79 5.66 13.05
C ILE A 159 12.18 7.08 12.57
N LEU A 160 11.39 8.10 12.91
CA LEU A 160 11.59 9.50 12.51
C LEU A 160 12.53 10.31 13.43
N TRP A 161 13.03 9.73 14.55
CA TRP A 161 13.87 10.43 15.54
C TRP A 161 15.16 9.68 15.87
#